data_AF-A0A090CWC0-F1
#
_entry.id   AF-A0A090CWC0-F1
#
_cell.length_a   1.000
_cell.length_b   1.000
_cell.length_c   1.000
_cell.angle_alpha   90.00
_cell.angle_beta   90.00
_cell.angle_gamma   90.00
#
_symmetry.space_group_name_H-M   'P 1'
#
loop_
_entity.id
_entity.type
_entity.pdbx_description
1 polymer ?
#
loop_
_entity_poly.entity_id
_entity_poly.type
_entity_poly.pdbx_seq_one_letter_code
_entity_poly.pdbx_strand_id
1 'polypeptide(L)'
;MSEERPSHVVIQGILPKEAPGIRREFSYWAKDHENNIQVSLFIRALQKFYDIPYTETLSYFQVAGIHGYPGNLKWDGAVAPPHDRDARHYIYCTHNHFNFPTWHRPYMVLFEETLWKLMGEVIEKDLEFHDDADKKLWLEERNKWRLPYWDWALNSAQGKVPDLFVPYSINIRQPVGKGGSQQESENVPNPLARFQVKENGVPIKMGKLPKKYRVDSVPLGDGSYLPWAECSGTSRWGIKPHTQPDEWTEGVNKTEMIAPAINNHEWYFSPDRRKPEDRKKREEAIFKHPVGDLLHRLFKIDNWEDFSSTRVNQAPSDIDWEKWVSLEYVHNNLHGFIGGDGVEGIGHMQNVPSAAFDPIFYMHHCNIDRITAMWQTLHEGVWFENDVLAERELYPFRGPKLDGEIDYFTSNDVRDWTRFGYQYEILELRDGETEVGRKRRINEFIDKSYFSTAQVLLKDEGHLFHDGSDIESFAARNDFEDYIIDVIYDRQVIHLTLLIALSVANRVSKLCSEWRSLHDPFLPRCPGASARVQRGDGQDNLQVTQARRDGLQLLDSLARKRQQHRIGHV
;
A
#
# COMPACT_ATOMS: atom_id res chain seq x y z
N MET A 1 -27.70 -11.19 37.96
CA MET A 1 -27.30 -9.94 37.29
C MET A 1 -26.58 -10.34 36.02
N SER A 2 -27.24 -10.27 34.86
CA SER A 2 -26.57 -10.45 33.59
C SER A 2 -25.67 -9.25 33.38
N GLU A 3 -24.36 -9.43 33.42
CA GLU A 3 -23.42 -8.42 32.92
C GLU A 3 -23.79 -8.16 31.45
N GLU A 4 -24.32 -6.97 31.16
CA GLU A 4 -24.43 -6.49 29.79
C GLU A 4 -23.02 -6.47 29.21
N ARG A 5 -22.73 -7.40 28.28
CA ARG A 5 -21.48 -7.36 27.53
C ARG A 5 -21.39 -5.98 26.87
N PRO A 6 -20.24 -5.29 26.93
CA PRO A 6 -20.08 -4.03 26.20
C PRO A 6 -20.42 -4.26 24.72
N SER A 7 -21.18 -3.35 24.12
CA SER A 7 -21.53 -3.41 22.71
C SER A 7 -20.27 -3.15 21.87
N HIS A 8 -19.65 -4.21 21.36
CA HIS A 8 -18.52 -4.12 20.46
C HIS A 8 -18.94 -3.65 19.06
N VAL A 9 -18.00 -3.06 18.31
CA VAL A 9 -18.18 -2.78 16.89
C VAL A 9 -18.23 -4.10 16.13
N VAL A 10 -19.37 -4.37 15.50
CA VAL A 10 -19.59 -5.55 14.66
C VAL A 10 -19.48 -5.14 13.20
N ILE A 11 -18.50 -5.70 12.49
CA ILE A 11 -18.25 -5.47 11.07
C ILE A 11 -19.05 -6.50 10.28
N GLN A 12 -19.86 -6.03 9.33
CA GLN A 12 -20.69 -6.90 8.48
C GLN A 12 -20.53 -6.58 6.99
N GLY A 13 -20.06 -5.36 6.68
CA GLY A 13 -20.06 -4.85 5.31
C GLY A 13 -21.43 -4.35 4.88
N ILE A 14 -21.52 -3.87 3.64
CA ILE A 14 -22.75 -3.30 3.08
C ILE A 14 -23.47 -4.41 2.32
N LEU A 15 -24.41 -5.10 2.97
CA LEU A 15 -25.12 -6.25 2.41
C LEU A 15 -26.27 -5.80 1.48
N PRO A 16 -26.11 -5.90 0.15
CA PRO A 16 -27.17 -5.55 -0.80
C PRO A 16 -28.23 -6.67 -0.88
N LYS A 17 -29.40 -6.35 -1.43
CA LYS A 17 -30.53 -7.29 -1.52
C LYS A 17 -30.37 -8.39 -2.58
N GLU A 18 -29.64 -8.11 -3.66
CA GLU A 18 -29.58 -8.98 -4.85
C GLU A 18 -28.17 -9.50 -5.10
N ALA A 19 -27.22 -8.61 -5.38
CA ALA A 19 -25.84 -8.95 -5.71
C ALA A 19 -24.86 -7.98 -5.04
N PRO A 20 -23.63 -8.44 -4.69
CA PRO A 20 -22.58 -7.59 -4.13
C PRO A 20 -22.36 -6.31 -4.96
N GLY A 21 -22.14 -5.17 -4.29
CA GLY A 21 -21.82 -3.92 -4.97
C GLY A 21 -20.40 -3.94 -5.54
N ILE A 22 -20.14 -3.15 -6.58
CA ILE A 22 -18.82 -3.16 -7.25
C ILE A 22 -17.91 -2.07 -6.70
N ARG A 23 -16.76 -2.48 -6.16
CA ARG A 23 -15.62 -1.58 -5.92
C ARG A 23 -14.99 -1.24 -7.27
N ARG A 24 -15.03 0.02 -7.66
CA ARG A 24 -14.59 0.51 -8.98
C ARG A 24 -13.20 1.13 -8.90
N GLU A 25 -12.49 1.16 -10.02
CA GLU A 25 -11.25 1.93 -10.12
C GLU A 25 -11.57 3.42 -9.89
N PHE A 26 -10.80 4.06 -9.01
CA PHE A 26 -11.08 5.38 -8.49
C PHE A 26 -11.19 6.43 -9.59
N SER A 27 -10.23 6.48 -10.50
CA SER A 27 -10.15 7.51 -11.54
C SER A 27 -11.33 7.42 -12.51
N TYR A 28 -11.76 6.20 -12.85
CA TYR A 28 -12.96 5.96 -13.63
C TYR A 28 -14.24 6.35 -12.88
N TRP A 29 -14.37 5.91 -11.63
CA TRP A 29 -15.52 6.23 -10.78
C TRP A 29 -15.68 7.73 -10.54
N ALA A 30 -14.57 8.45 -10.39
CA ALA A 30 -14.56 9.88 -10.05
C ALA A 30 -14.55 10.83 -11.27
N LYS A 31 -14.56 10.33 -12.51
CA LYS A 31 -14.31 11.13 -13.73
C LYS A 31 -15.20 12.37 -13.90
N ASP A 32 -16.49 12.26 -13.58
CA ASP A 32 -17.49 13.35 -13.65
C ASP A 32 -17.97 13.74 -12.24
N HIS A 33 -17.01 14.00 -11.34
CA HIS A 33 -17.28 14.21 -9.91
C HIS A 33 -18.29 15.32 -9.61
N GLU A 34 -18.33 16.40 -10.41
CA GLU A 34 -19.27 17.50 -10.21
C GLU A 34 -20.74 17.09 -10.44
N ASN A 35 -20.99 16.02 -11.20
CA ASN A 35 -22.31 15.46 -11.43
C ASN A 35 -22.53 14.09 -10.77
N ASN A 36 -21.51 13.54 -10.11
CA ASN A 36 -21.57 12.21 -9.49
C ASN A 36 -22.02 12.29 -8.03
N ILE A 37 -23.26 11.83 -7.77
CA ILE A 37 -23.84 11.77 -6.42
C ILE A 37 -22.97 10.97 -5.45
N GLN A 38 -22.40 9.84 -5.88
CA GLN A 38 -21.58 8.99 -5.01
C GLN A 38 -20.28 9.70 -4.59
N VAL A 39 -19.67 10.48 -5.49
CA VAL A 39 -18.48 11.27 -5.15
C VAL A 39 -18.86 12.38 -4.15
N SER A 40 -19.96 13.10 -4.39
CA SER A 40 -20.44 14.10 -3.44
C SER A 40 -20.70 13.52 -2.04
N LEU A 41 -21.34 12.35 -1.98
CA LEU A 41 -21.58 11.65 -0.72
C LEU A 41 -20.29 11.20 -0.05
N PHE A 42 -19.33 10.66 -0.81
CA PHE A 42 -18.04 10.24 -0.29
C PHE A 42 -17.24 11.40 0.29
N ILE A 43 -17.18 12.54 -0.41
CA ILE A 43 -16.49 13.73 0.07
C ILE A 43 -17.14 14.25 1.37
N ARG A 44 -18.46 14.39 1.42
CA ARG A 44 -19.17 14.86 2.62
C ARG A 44 -19.06 13.89 3.80
N ALA A 45 -19.16 12.59 3.53
CA ALA A 45 -19.01 11.57 4.55
C ALA A 45 -17.59 11.56 5.13
N LEU A 46 -16.56 11.73 4.30
CA LEU A 46 -15.17 11.81 4.76
C LEU A 46 -14.88 13.10 5.54
N GLN A 47 -15.45 14.25 5.13
CA GLN A 47 -15.43 15.48 5.94
C GLN A 47 -16.05 15.25 7.31
N LYS A 48 -17.25 14.66 7.38
CA LYS A 48 -17.91 14.32 8.64
C LYS A 48 -17.06 13.34 9.47
N PHE A 49 -16.44 12.35 8.83
CA PHE A 49 -15.57 11.37 9.50
C PHE A 49 -14.37 12.04 10.19
N TYR A 50 -13.77 13.06 9.55
CA TYR A 50 -12.65 13.82 10.10
C TYR A 50 -13.06 14.74 11.27
N ASP A 51 -14.33 15.15 11.30
CA ASP A 51 -14.86 16.01 12.37
C ASP A 51 -15.35 15.20 13.59
N ILE A 52 -15.44 13.86 13.48
CA ILE A 52 -15.69 13.00 14.65
C ILE A 52 -14.50 13.16 15.63
N PRO A 53 -14.75 13.50 16.92
CA PRO A 53 -13.68 13.69 17.90
C PRO A 53 -12.75 12.47 17.98
N TYR A 54 -11.44 12.71 18.03
CA TYR A 54 -10.42 11.65 18.10
C TYR A 54 -10.58 10.70 19.31
N THR A 55 -11.41 11.06 20.28
CA THR A 55 -11.75 10.25 21.46
C THR A 55 -12.80 9.18 21.20
N GLU A 56 -13.56 9.27 20.10
CA GLU A 56 -14.58 8.29 19.74
C GLU A 56 -13.98 7.07 19.02
N THR A 57 -14.47 5.87 19.34
CA THR A 57 -13.96 4.58 18.82
C THR A 57 -13.99 4.51 17.29
N LEU A 58 -15.05 5.05 16.68
CA LEU A 58 -15.24 5.12 15.22
C LEU A 58 -14.88 6.49 14.64
N SER A 59 -14.01 7.26 15.30
CA SER A 59 -13.39 8.44 14.68
C SER A 59 -12.35 8.03 13.65
N TYR A 60 -12.11 8.86 12.63
CA TYR A 60 -11.09 8.56 11.62
C TYR A 60 -9.72 8.35 12.28
N PHE A 61 -9.41 9.14 13.31
CA PHE A 61 -8.18 9.02 14.08
C PHE A 61 -8.01 7.63 14.72
N GLN A 62 -9.06 7.11 15.38
CA GLN A 62 -8.97 5.79 16.01
C GLN A 62 -9.04 4.63 15.01
N VAL A 63 -9.82 4.76 13.93
CA VAL A 63 -9.86 3.76 12.85
C VAL A 63 -8.50 3.67 12.15
N ALA A 64 -7.87 4.81 11.83
CA ALA A 64 -6.49 4.85 11.35
C ALA A 64 -5.51 4.26 12.38
N GLY A 65 -5.74 4.55 13.66
CA GLY A 65 -4.89 4.08 14.75
C GLY A 65 -4.90 2.58 15.02
N ILE A 66 -5.87 1.82 14.50
CA ILE A 66 -5.84 0.35 14.49
C ILE A 66 -4.53 -0.15 13.83
N HIS A 67 -4.09 0.53 12.78
CA HIS A 67 -2.92 0.13 12.00
C HIS A 67 -1.59 0.39 12.72
N GLY A 68 -1.55 1.27 13.73
CA GLY A 68 -0.28 1.78 14.24
C GLY A 68 -0.38 2.79 15.35
N TYR A 69 0.05 4.02 15.07
CA TYR A 69 0.04 5.11 16.03
C TYR A 69 -1.38 5.54 16.40
N PRO A 70 -1.64 5.90 17.66
CA PRO A 70 -0.65 6.22 18.71
C PRO A 70 -0.02 4.99 19.38
N GLY A 71 -0.48 3.77 19.07
CA GLY A 71 0.14 2.52 19.51
C GLY A 71 -0.01 2.25 21.01
N ASN A 72 -0.64 3.11 21.78
CA ASN A 72 -0.89 2.96 23.22
C ASN A 72 -2.39 2.85 23.55
N LEU A 73 -3.21 2.67 22.52
CA LEU A 73 -4.66 2.60 22.62
C LEU A 73 -5.18 1.25 22.11
N LYS A 74 -5.85 0.50 22.98
CA LYS A 74 -6.68 -0.63 22.54
C LYS A 74 -7.88 -0.11 21.78
N TRP A 75 -8.14 -0.68 20.61
CA TRP A 75 -9.34 -0.37 19.85
C TRP A 75 -10.50 -1.28 20.29
N ASP A 76 -11.66 -0.70 20.56
CA ASP A 76 -12.91 -1.39 20.93
C ASP A 76 -12.78 -2.47 22.04
N GLY A 77 -11.90 -2.22 23.01
CA GLY A 77 -11.64 -3.17 24.10
C GLY A 77 -11.00 -4.49 23.66
N ALA A 78 -10.45 -4.56 22.44
CA ALA A 78 -9.84 -5.75 21.91
C ALA A 78 -8.64 -6.23 22.73
N VAL A 79 -8.31 -7.50 22.58
CA VAL A 79 -7.12 -8.09 23.21
C VAL A 79 -5.85 -7.47 22.63
N ALA A 80 -4.72 -7.65 23.32
CA ALA A 80 -3.44 -7.16 22.82
C ALA A 80 -3.03 -7.95 21.56
N PRO A 81 -2.38 -7.32 20.58
CA PRO A 81 -1.92 -8.01 19.40
C PRO A 81 -0.88 -9.08 19.77
N PRO A 82 -0.93 -10.27 19.16
CA PRO A 82 -0.17 -11.44 19.61
C PRO A 82 1.34 -11.35 19.37
N HIS A 83 1.82 -10.33 18.66
CA HIS A 83 3.24 -10.08 18.43
C HIS A 83 3.85 -9.11 19.47
N ASP A 84 3.06 -8.54 20.37
CA ASP A 84 3.54 -7.71 21.47
C ASP A 84 3.53 -8.50 22.79
N ARG A 85 4.66 -9.12 23.12
CA ARG A 85 4.83 -10.00 24.29
C ARG A 85 4.61 -9.30 25.63
N ASP A 86 4.68 -7.97 25.67
CA ASP A 86 4.60 -7.19 26.90
C ASP A 86 3.36 -6.26 26.95
N ALA A 87 2.46 -6.33 25.95
CA ALA A 87 1.29 -5.45 25.82
C ALA A 87 1.63 -3.95 25.98
N ARG A 88 2.82 -3.55 25.53
CA ARG A 88 3.35 -2.19 25.58
C ARG A 88 2.88 -1.34 24.40
N HIS A 89 2.57 -1.95 23.26
CA HIS A 89 2.11 -1.33 22.03
C HIS A 89 0.94 -2.09 21.38
N TYR A 90 -0.20 -1.43 21.24
CA TYR A 90 -1.41 -1.92 20.58
C TYR A 90 -1.41 -1.61 19.08
N ILE A 91 -0.42 -2.15 18.36
CA ILE A 91 -0.34 -2.07 16.90
C ILE A 91 -0.90 -3.38 16.33
N TYR A 92 -2.04 -3.32 15.63
CA TYR A 92 -2.74 -4.54 15.22
C TYR A 92 -2.35 -5.04 13.83
N CYS A 93 -1.81 -4.17 12.98
CA CYS A 93 -1.53 -4.53 11.59
C CYS A 93 -0.60 -5.77 11.50
N THR A 94 -1.00 -6.73 10.67
CA THR A 94 -0.15 -7.89 10.37
C THR A 94 0.72 -7.58 9.17
N HIS A 95 2.02 -7.41 9.40
CA HIS A 95 3.04 -7.36 8.36
C HIS A 95 4.10 -8.43 8.64
N ASN A 96 4.78 -8.90 7.60
CA ASN A 96 5.69 -10.04 7.63
C ASN A 96 5.01 -11.30 8.21
N HIS A 97 3.76 -11.53 7.79
CA HIS A 97 2.91 -12.64 8.19
C HIS A 97 1.94 -13.00 7.06
N PHE A 98 1.64 -14.28 6.85
CA PHE A 98 0.74 -14.74 5.77
C PHE A 98 -0.73 -14.34 5.92
N ASN A 99 -1.10 -13.77 7.07
CA ASN A 99 -2.42 -13.18 7.26
C ASN A 99 -2.47 -11.73 6.77
N PHE A 100 -1.35 -11.17 6.26
CA PHE A 100 -1.27 -9.79 5.73
C PHE A 100 -2.44 -9.45 4.81
N PRO A 101 -2.76 -10.21 3.74
CA PRO A 101 -3.86 -9.84 2.86
C PRO A 101 -5.21 -9.95 3.57
N THR A 102 -5.39 -11.00 4.37
CA THR A 102 -6.66 -11.28 5.06
C THR A 102 -6.96 -10.36 6.23
N TRP A 103 -5.94 -9.76 6.86
CA TRP A 103 -6.14 -8.78 7.94
C TRP A 103 -6.57 -7.43 7.39
N HIS A 104 -5.99 -7.00 6.26
CA HIS A 104 -6.33 -5.74 5.63
C HIS A 104 -7.73 -5.77 4.98
N ARG A 105 -8.26 -6.94 4.62
CA ARG A 105 -9.61 -7.11 4.07
C ARG A 105 -10.73 -6.59 5.01
N PRO A 106 -10.93 -7.12 6.23
CA PRO A 106 -11.94 -6.60 7.16
C PRO A 106 -11.63 -5.17 7.62
N TYR A 107 -10.37 -4.72 7.55
CA TYR A 107 -10.05 -3.32 7.79
C TYR A 107 -10.66 -2.39 6.73
N MET A 108 -10.57 -2.76 5.44
CA MET A 108 -11.23 -2.02 4.37
C MET A 108 -12.76 -2.09 4.49
N VAL A 109 -13.31 -3.22 4.93
CA VAL A 109 -14.75 -3.37 5.19
C VAL A 109 -15.22 -2.45 6.32
N LEU A 110 -14.48 -2.36 7.43
CA LEU A 110 -14.77 -1.44 8.53
C LEU A 110 -14.82 0.01 8.04
N PHE A 111 -13.81 0.42 7.25
CA PHE A 111 -13.74 1.77 6.71
C PHE A 111 -14.89 2.09 5.75
N GLU A 112 -15.17 1.16 4.82
CA GLU A 112 -16.27 1.23 3.86
C GLU A 112 -17.64 1.33 4.56
N GLU A 113 -17.90 0.44 5.52
CA GLU A 113 -19.17 0.42 6.27
C GLU A 113 -19.36 1.71 7.09
N THR A 114 -18.29 2.23 7.69
CA THR A 114 -18.34 3.48 8.47
C THR A 114 -18.69 4.67 7.58
N LEU A 115 -18.04 4.81 6.42
CA LEU A 115 -18.36 5.85 5.46
C LEU A 115 -19.79 5.72 4.93
N TRP A 116 -20.24 4.51 4.62
CA TRP A 116 -21.61 4.29 4.16
C TRP A 116 -22.65 4.69 5.21
N LYS A 117 -22.40 4.46 6.50
CA LYS A 117 -23.25 4.97 7.60
C LYS A 117 -23.26 6.50 7.62
N LEU A 118 -22.09 7.13 7.53
CA LEU A 118 -21.96 8.60 7.51
C LEU A 118 -22.60 9.23 6.27
N MET A 119 -22.56 8.60 5.10
CA MET A 119 -23.31 9.05 3.91
C MET A 119 -24.82 9.09 4.19
N GLY A 120 -25.34 8.12 4.95
CA GLY A 120 -26.75 8.12 5.36
C GLY A 120 -27.05 9.30 6.27
N GLU A 121 -26.17 9.59 7.24
CA GLU A 121 -26.32 10.75 8.10
C GLU A 121 -26.25 12.07 7.34
N VAL A 122 -25.36 12.19 6.35
CA VAL A 122 -25.28 13.38 5.48
C VAL A 122 -26.60 13.60 4.75
N ILE A 123 -27.17 12.55 4.15
CA ILE A 123 -28.46 12.63 3.45
C ILE A 123 -29.58 13.05 4.42
N GLU A 124 -29.59 12.50 5.63
CA GLU A 124 -30.70 12.75 6.56
C GLU A 124 -30.60 14.10 7.30
N LYS A 125 -29.38 14.57 7.59
CA LYS A 125 -29.15 15.70 8.50
C LYS A 125 -28.55 16.94 7.85
N ASP A 126 -27.76 16.77 6.79
CA ASP A 126 -26.93 17.85 6.24
C ASP A 126 -27.41 18.34 4.86
N LEU A 127 -28.27 17.58 4.18
CA LEU A 127 -28.78 17.91 2.84
C LEU A 127 -30.28 18.26 2.86
N GLU A 128 -30.64 19.31 2.13
CA GLU A 128 -32.03 19.64 1.82
C GLU A 128 -32.37 19.15 0.40
N PHE A 129 -33.49 18.46 0.27
CA PHE A 129 -33.99 17.93 -1.01
C PHE A 129 -35.24 18.68 -1.46
N HIS A 130 -35.41 18.83 -2.77
CA HIS A 130 -36.62 19.42 -3.35
C HIS A 130 -37.86 18.57 -3.04
N ASP A 131 -37.76 17.26 -3.20
CA ASP A 131 -38.83 16.29 -2.97
C ASP A 131 -38.27 14.91 -2.53
N ASP A 132 -39.18 14.00 -2.21
CA ASP A 132 -38.83 12.62 -1.80
C ASP A 132 -38.18 11.81 -2.92
N ALA A 133 -38.41 12.15 -4.19
CA ALA A 133 -37.84 11.42 -5.33
C ALA A 133 -36.34 11.72 -5.48
N ASP A 134 -35.93 12.98 -5.32
CA ASP A 134 -34.52 13.36 -5.29
C ASP A 134 -33.81 12.73 -4.09
N LYS A 135 -34.40 12.80 -2.89
CA LYS A 135 -33.83 12.13 -1.71
C LYS A 135 -33.67 10.61 -1.93
N LYS A 136 -34.67 9.97 -2.55
CA LYS A 136 -34.63 8.54 -2.87
C LYS A 136 -33.49 8.21 -3.84
N LEU A 137 -33.26 9.03 -4.87
CA LEU A 137 -32.13 8.85 -5.80
C LEU A 137 -30.79 8.84 -5.05
N TRP A 138 -30.58 9.77 -4.12
CA TRP A 138 -29.35 9.82 -3.33
C TRP A 138 -29.18 8.60 -2.41
N LEU A 139 -30.27 8.12 -1.80
CA LEU A 139 -30.25 6.89 -1.02
C LEU A 139 -29.94 5.65 -1.88
N GLU A 140 -30.47 5.60 -3.10
CA GLU A 140 -30.16 4.52 -4.06
C GLU A 140 -28.68 4.54 -4.46
N GLU A 141 -28.11 5.71 -4.77
CA GLU A 141 -26.69 5.84 -5.10
C GLU A 141 -25.77 5.51 -3.91
N ARG A 142 -26.13 5.92 -2.69
CA ARG A 142 -25.46 5.48 -1.45
C ARG A 142 -25.42 3.96 -1.33
N ASN A 143 -26.52 3.27 -1.63
CA ASN A 143 -26.61 1.82 -1.49
C ASN A 143 -25.81 1.06 -2.56
N LYS A 144 -25.61 1.68 -3.74
CA LYS A 144 -24.73 1.15 -4.80
C LYS A 144 -23.24 1.40 -4.52
N TRP A 145 -22.92 2.47 -3.80
CA TRP A 145 -21.53 2.86 -3.52
C TRP A 145 -20.76 1.75 -2.80
N ARG A 146 -19.50 1.58 -3.20
CA ARG A 146 -18.47 0.78 -2.52
C ARG A 146 -17.15 1.54 -2.60
N LEU A 147 -16.23 1.25 -1.67
CA LEU A 147 -14.92 1.89 -1.56
C LEU A 147 -14.12 1.69 -2.86
N PRO A 148 -13.81 2.77 -3.62
CA PRO A 148 -13.02 2.64 -4.83
C PRO A 148 -11.58 2.20 -4.54
N TYR A 149 -10.94 1.54 -5.52
CA TYR A 149 -9.53 1.16 -5.46
C TYR A 149 -8.68 2.02 -6.39
N TRP A 150 -7.43 2.29 -6.03
CA TRP A 150 -6.46 2.95 -6.91
C TRP A 150 -5.52 1.91 -7.53
N ASP A 151 -5.67 1.68 -8.84
CA ASP A 151 -4.80 0.77 -9.59
C ASP A 151 -3.57 1.51 -10.13
N TRP A 152 -2.56 1.61 -9.27
CA TRP A 152 -1.27 2.22 -9.56
C TRP A 152 -0.44 1.47 -10.62
N ALA A 153 -0.84 0.26 -11.03
CA ALA A 153 -0.11 -0.55 -11.99
C ALA A 153 -0.61 -0.41 -13.44
N LEU A 154 -1.73 0.28 -13.66
CA LEU A 154 -2.31 0.41 -15.00
C LEU A 154 -1.36 1.13 -15.94
N ASN A 155 -1.01 0.47 -17.05
CA ASN A 155 -0.21 1.06 -18.12
C ASN A 155 -0.81 2.36 -18.66
N SER A 156 -2.14 2.44 -18.71
CA SER A 156 -2.86 3.63 -19.16
C SER A 156 -2.78 4.80 -18.18
N ALA A 157 -2.53 4.54 -16.90
CA ALA A 157 -2.45 5.55 -15.85
C ALA A 157 -1.00 5.91 -15.50
N GLN A 158 -0.03 5.02 -15.77
CA GLN A 158 1.40 5.25 -15.52
C GLN A 158 1.65 5.76 -14.09
N GLY A 159 1.13 5.05 -13.07
CA GLY A 159 1.30 5.44 -11.67
C GLY A 159 0.68 6.79 -11.28
N LYS A 160 -0.11 7.44 -12.15
CA LYS A 160 -0.73 8.74 -11.85
C LYS A 160 -1.63 8.62 -10.61
N VAL A 161 -1.43 9.54 -9.68
CA VAL A 161 -2.29 9.72 -8.51
C VAL A 161 -3.67 10.17 -8.99
N PRO A 162 -4.79 9.62 -8.47
CA PRO A 162 -6.11 10.03 -8.94
C PRO A 162 -6.35 11.53 -8.72
N ASP A 163 -6.97 12.19 -9.70
CA ASP A 163 -7.02 13.66 -9.77
C ASP A 163 -7.64 14.32 -8.53
N LEU A 164 -8.57 13.63 -7.86
CA LEU A 164 -9.22 14.15 -6.65
C LEU A 164 -8.32 14.16 -5.41
N PHE A 165 -7.11 13.61 -5.43
CA PHE A 165 -6.16 13.70 -4.31
C PHE A 165 -5.27 14.95 -4.37
N VAL A 166 -5.32 15.70 -5.48
CA VAL A 166 -4.40 16.81 -5.75
C VAL A 166 -4.90 18.15 -5.18
N PRO A 167 -6.15 18.61 -5.44
CA PRO A 167 -6.55 19.96 -5.04
C PRO A 167 -6.99 20.01 -3.57
N TYR A 168 -6.77 21.13 -2.89
CA TYR A 168 -7.22 21.34 -1.50
C TYR A 168 -8.71 21.67 -1.38
N SER A 169 -9.37 22.04 -2.47
CA SER A 169 -10.82 22.19 -2.57
C SER A 169 -11.35 21.50 -3.82
N ILE A 170 -12.62 21.13 -3.81
CA ILE A 170 -13.27 20.37 -4.88
C ILE A 170 -14.71 20.82 -5.04
N ASN A 171 -15.19 20.86 -6.28
CA ASN A 171 -16.59 21.09 -6.59
C ASN A 171 -17.37 19.78 -6.52
N ILE A 172 -18.50 19.76 -5.83
CA ILE A 172 -19.33 18.57 -5.68
C ILE A 172 -20.79 18.86 -6.00
N ARG A 173 -21.49 17.87 -6.55
CA ARG A 173 -22.92 17.94 -6.84
C ARG A 173 -23.73 18.30 -5.59
N GLN A 174 -24.71 19.19 -5.76
CA GLN A 174 -25.75 19.46 -4.77
C GLN A 174 -27.08 18.76 -5.15
N PRO A 175 -27.98 18.50 -4.18
CA PRO A 175 -29.36 18.11 -4.47
C PRO A 175 -30.08 19.12 -5.38
N VAL A 176 -31.21 18.71 -5.95
CA VAL A 176 -32.06 19.62 -6.72
C VAL A 176 -32.58 20.72 -5.78
N GLY A 177 -32.48 21.98 -6.23
CA GLY A 177 -32.89 23.12 -5.41
C GLY A 177 -34.40 23.21 -5.29
N LYS A 178 -34.91 24.01 -4.33
CA LYS A 178 -36.37 24.17 -4.09
C LYS A 178 -37.17 24.61 -5.32
N GLY A 179 -36.52 25.25 -6.30
CA GLY A 179 -37.13 25.63 -7.57
C GLY A 179 -37.25 24.50 -8.62
N GLY A 180 -36.85 23.26 -8.30
CA GLY A 180 -36.93 22.10 -9.18
C GLY A 180 -35.78 21.97 -10.19
N SER A 181 -34.80 22.88 -10.15
CA SER A 181 -33.64 22.87 -11.04
C SER A 181 -32.38 22.36 -10.33
N GLN A 182 -31.52 21.68 -11.08
CA GLN A 182 -30.19 21.30 -10.60
C GLN A 182 -29.41 22.56 -10.21
N GLN A 183 -28.88 22.56 -8.99
CA GLN A 183 -28.04 23.65 -8.50
C GLN A 183 -26.63 23.53 -9.07
N GLU A 184 -25.93 24.67 -9.15
CA GLU A 184 -24.49 24.69 -9.43
C GLU A 184 -23.73 23.84 -8.39
N SER A 185 -22.60 23.28 -8.79
CA SER A 185 -21.75 22.53 -7.88
C SER A 185 -21.26 23.40 -6.71
N GLU A 186 -21.21 22.82 -5.52
CA GLU A 186 -20.68 23.49 -4.32
C GLU A 186 -19.17 23.29 -4.22
N ASN A 187 -18.41 24.36 -4.02
CA ASN A 187 -16.98 24.27 -3.72
C ASN A 187 -16.75 24.02 -2.22
N VAL A 188 -16.11 22.90 -1.88
CA VAL A 188 -15.87 22.49 -0.49
C VAL A 188 -14.40 22.13 -0.24
N PRO A 189 -13.92 22.15 1.01
CA PRO A 189 -12.59 21.62 1.36
C PRO A 189 -12.48 20.14 0.99
N ASN A 190 -11.36 19.74 0.39
CA ASN A 190 -11.18 18.37 -0.08
C ASN A 190 -10.51 17.48 0.99
N PRO A 191 -11.25 16.53 1.61
CA PRO A 191 -10.68 15.63 2.63
C PRO A 191 -9.70 14.59 2.06
N LEU A 192 -9.63 14.40 0.74
CA LEU A 192 -8.67 13.48 0.10
C LEU A 192 -7.27 14.09 -0.03
N ALA A 193 -7.17 15.43 -0.03
CA ALA A 193 -5.88 16.11 -0.09
C ALA A 193 -5.02 15.77 1.13
N ARG A 194 -5.62 15.80 2.33
CA ARG A 194 -4.98 15.43 3.60
C ARG A 194 -6.00 15.17 4.69
N PHE A 195 -5.64 14.34 5.67
CA PHE A 195 -6.28 14.32 6.97
C PHE A 195 -5.62 15.36 7.89
N GLN A 196 -6.41 16.02 8.74
CA GLN A 196 -5.91 16.87 9.83
C GLN A 196 -6.63 16.51 11.12
N VAL A 197 -5.87 16.20 12.18
CA VAL A 197 -6.47 16.02 13.51
C VAL A 197 -6.83 17.37 14.10
N LYS A 198 -8.04 17.47 14.65
CA LYS A 198 -8.58 18.70 15.22
C LYS A 198 -9.02 18.49 16.66
N GLU A 199 -8.90 19.54 17.45
CA GLU A 199 -9.53 19.66 18.77
C GLU A 199 -10.40 20.92 18.77
N ASN A 200 -11.70 20.76 19.06
CA ASN A 200 -12.68 21.84 18.97
C ASN A 200 -12.68 22.58 17.61
N GLY A 201 -12.52 21.83 16.52
CA GLY A 201 -12.50 22.36 15.15
C GLY A 201 -11.17 23.01 14.72
N VAL A 202 -10.18 23.11 15.61
CA VAL A 202 -8.87 23.71 15.30
C VAL A 202 -7.82 22.62 15.11
N PRO A 203 -6.99 22.67 14.05
CA PRO A 203 -5.88 21.72 13.88
C PRO A 203 -4.97 21.70 15.11
N ILE A 204 -4.66 20.50 15.60
CA ILE A 204 -3.77 20.29 16.73
C ILE A 204 -2.61 19.38 16.32
N LYS A 205 -1.40 19.66 16.80
CA LYS A 205 -0.26 18.77 16.54
C LYS A 205 -0.47 17.44 17.26
N MET A 206 -0.21 16.31 16.61
CA MET A 206 -0.47 14.98 17.18
C MET A 206 0.35 14.72 18.48
N GLY A 207 1.51 15.36 18.62
CA GLY A 207 2.32 15.34 19.85
C GLY A 207 1.77 16.16 21.01
N LYS A 208 0.74 16.99 20.77
CA LYS A 208 0.06 17.80 21.79
C LYS A 208 -1.25 17.17 22.28
N LEU A 209 -1.68 16.08 21.66
CA LEU A 209 -2.84 15.32 22.12
C LEU A 209 -2.60 14.76 23.54
N PRO A 210 -3.68 14.50 24.31
CA PRO A 210 -3.57 13.85 25.61
C PRO A 210 -2.79 12.54 25.50
N LYS A 211 -2.06 12.17 26.57
CA LYS A 211 -1.09 11.04 26.57
C LYS A 211 -1.62 9.76 25.91
N LYS A 212 -2.90 9.43 26.09
CA LYS A 212 -3.58 8.24 25.52
C LYS A 212 -3.71 8.25 24.00
N TYR A 213 -3.70 9.42 23.36
CA TYR A 213 -3.88 9.61 21.91
C TYR A 213 -2.65 10.24 21.24
N ARG A 214 -1.60 10.50 22.02
CA ARG A 214 -0.41 11.22 21.55
C ARG A 214 0.38 10.37 20.56
N VAL A 215 0.72 10.97 19.42
CA VAL A 215 1.71 10.41 18.48
C VAL A 215 3.03 11.10 18.73
N ASP A 216 4.05 10.30 19.05
CA ASP A 216 5.39 10.79 19.35
C ASP A 216 6.28 10.74 18.08
N SER A 217 7.30 11.60 18.04
CA SER A 217 8.31 11.60 16.98
C SER A 217 9.31 10.46 17.17
N VAL A 218 9.82 9.92 16.07
CA VAL A 218 10.65 8.70 16.07
C VAL A 218 12.10 9.06 15.81
N PRO A 219 13.03 8.89 16.78
CA PRO A 219 14.45 9.12 16.55
C PRO A 219 15.03 8.07 15.60
N LEU A 220 15.83 8.50 14.61
CA LEU A 220 16.47 7.63 13.62
C LEU A 220 17.87 7.14 14.02
N GLY A 221 18.37 7.55 15.19
CA GLY A 221 19.64 7.08 15.77
C GLY A 221 20.90 7.82 15.30
N ASP A 222 20.82 8.61 14.23
CA ASP A 222 21.88 9.50 13.72
C ASP A 222 21.70 10.97 14.17
N GLY A 223 20.77 11.23 15.08
CA GLY A 223 20.38 12.56 15.54
C GLY A 223 19.22 13.18 14.75
N SER A 224 18.81 12.58 13.63
CA SER A 224 17.57 12.93 12.93
C SER A 224 16.37 12.18 13.53
N TYR A 225 15.16 12.62 13.16
CA TYR A 225 13.92 12.01 13.63
C TYR A 225 12.80 12.16 12.60
N LEU A 226 11.82 11.25 12.64
CA LEU A 226 10.55 11.38 11.94
C LEU A 226 9.62 12.27 12.76
N PRO A 227 9.20 13.45 12.25
CA PRO A 227 8.60 14.48 13.06
C PRO A 227 7.06 14.35 13.15
N TRP A 228 6.58 13.17 13.56
CA TRP A 228 5.14 12.89 13.64
C TRP A 228 4.44 13.69 14.74
N ALA A 229 5.13 13.98 15.85
CA ALA A 229 4.59 14.80 16.94
C ALA A 229 4.30 16.25 16.51
N GLU A 230 5.03 16.74 15.51
CA GLU A 230 4.93 18.09 14.98
C GLU A 230 3.82 18.23 13.94
N CYS A 231 3.36 17.12 13.35
CA CYS A 231 2.32 17.11 12.34
C CYS A 231 0.92 17.30 12.98
N SER A 232 0.12 18.21 12.44
CA SER A 232 -1.33 18.22 12.62
C SER A 232 -2.05 17.61 11.42
N GLY A 233 -1.40 17.51 10.26
CA GLY A 233 -1.95 16.86 9.07
C GLY A 233 -0.98 15.99 8.28
N THR A 234 -1.56 15.18 7.41
CA THR A 234 -0.82 14.19 6.62
C THR A 234 -0.12 14.81 5.41
N SER A 235 1.07 14.31 5.14
CA SER A 235 1.94 14.75 4.05
C SER A 235 2.35 13.58 3.15
N ARG A 236 2.57 13.89 1.87
CA ARG A 236 3.19 13.02 0.85
C ARG A 236 4.38 13.79 0.27
N TRP A 237 5.60 13.31 0.46
CA TRP A 237 6.84 13.97 0.01
C TRP A 237 7.07 15.41 0.54
N GLY A 238 6.24 15.86 1.49
CA GLY A 238 6.18 17.26 1.90
C GLY A 238 7.07 17.62 3.09
N ILE A 239 7.34 16.65 3.97
CA ILE A 239 8.08 16.89 5.21
C ILE A 239 9.57 16.79 4.91
N LYS A 240 10.34 17.76 5.37
CA LYS A 240 11.80 17.73 5.33
C LYS A 240 12.30 17.77 6.78
N PRO A 241 12.89 16.68 7.31
CA PRO A 241 13.27 16.57 8.73
C PRO A 241 14.18 17.70 9.24
N HIS A 242 14.91 18.36 8.33
CA HIS A 242 15.86 19.42 8.66
C HIS A 242 15.35 20.84 8.38
N THR A 243 14.09 21.03 7.97
CA THR A 243 13.51 22.37 7.74
C THR A 243 12.65 22.83 8.91
N GLN A 244 12.26 24.11 8.92
CA GLN A 244 11.41 24.66 9.97
C GLN A 244 10.03 23.96 9.95
N PRO A 245 9.51 23.51 11.11
CA PRO A 245 8.25 22.76 11.16
C PRO A 245 7.05 23.49 10.54
N ASP A 246 6.99 24.81 10.66
CA ASP A 246 5.83 25.60 10.24
C ASP A 246 5.52 25.46 8.73
N GLU A 247 6.48 25.04 7.90
CA GLU A 247 6.27 24.84 6.46
C GLU A 247 5.42 23.62 6.10
N TRP A 248 5.41 22.57 6.92
CA TRP A 248 4.76 21.29 6.59
C TRP A 248 3.89 20.70 7.70
N THR A 249 3.86 21.31 8.90
CA THR A 249 3.08 20.79 10.05
C THR A 249 1.62 20.50 9.72
N GLU A 250 0.97 21.31 8.89
CA GLU A 250 -0.43 21.12 8.53
C GLU A 250 -0.68 20.04 7.47
N GLY A 251 0.37 19.49 6.85
CA GLY A 251 0.28 18.50 5.77
C GLY A 251 0.54 19.12 4.40
N VAL A 252 1.66 18.74 3.77
CA VAL A 252 2.06 19.14 2.41
C VAL A 252 2.10 17.91 1.52
N ASN A 253 1.42 17.95 0.39
CA ASN A 253 1.27 16.81 -0.51
C ASN A 253 1.80 17.15 -1.91
N LYS A 254 2.98 16.61 -2.24
CA LYS A 254 3.61 16.76 -3.56
C LYS A 254 3.30 15.54 -4.44
N THR A 255 2.06 15.45 -4.89
CA THR A 255 1.56 14.31 -5.68
C THR A 255 2.32 14.08 -6.98
N GLU A 256 2.93 15.13 -7.53
CA GLU A 256 3.77 15.12 -8.73
C GLU A 256 5.03 14.25 -8.58
N MET A 257 5.46 13.95 -7.35
CA MET A 257 6.62 13.09 -7.08
C MET A 257 6.28 11.60 -7.14
N ILE A 258 5.00 11.23 -6.98
CA ILE A 258 4.58 9.85 -6.78
C ILE A 258 4.63 9.05 -8.09
N ALA A 259 4.07 9.57 -9.19
CA ALA A 259 4.09 8.85 -10.47
C ALA A 259 5.53 8.60 -10.98
N PRO A 260 6.45 9.58 -10.93
CA PRO A 260 7.86 9.32 -11.17
C PRO A 260 8.45 8.25 -10.24
N ALA A 261 8.13 8.24 -8.94
CA ALA A 261 8.66 7.22 -8.04
C ALA A 261 8.15 5.80 -8.37
N ILE A 262 6.90 5.67 -8.83
CA ILE A 262 6.30 4.39 -9.25
C ILE A 262 6.91 3.89 -10.58
N ASN A 263 7.16 4.80 -11.53
CA ASN A 263 7.59 4.45 -12.88
C ASN A 263 9.12 4.42 -13.05
N ASN A 264 9.85 5.33 -12.39
CA ASN A 264 11.27 5.52 -12.61
C ASN A 264 12.09 4.75 -11.59
N HIS A 265 12.65 3.63 -12.04
CA HIS A 265 13.89 3.08 -11.49
C HIS A 265 14.94 3.23 -12.58
N GLU A 266 15.67 4.35 -12.55
CA GLU A 266 16.71 4.63 -13.54
C GLU A 266 17.81 3.58 -13.45
N TRP A 267 17.90 2.69 -14.44
CA TRP A 267 19.16 1.99 -14.67
C TRP A 267 19.43 1.61 -16.13
N TYR A 268 18.41 1.27 -16.93
CA TYR A 268 18.66 0.67 -18.25
C TYR A 268 19.00 1.63 -19.41
N PHE A 269 18.92 2.95 -19.23
CA PHE A 269 19.25 3.89 -20.31
C PHE A 269 20.17 5.00 -19.80
N SER A 270 21.48 4.80 -19.95
CA SER A 270 22.45 5.90 -19.97
C SER A 270 23.10 6.02 -21.34
N PRO A 271 22.36 6.40 -22.40
CA PRO A 271 23.02 6.82 -23.63
C PRO A 271 23.78 8.10 -23.35
N ASP A 272 24.94 8.27 -23.99
CA ASP A 272 25.84 9.39 -23.76
C ASP A 272 25.05 10.72 -23.78
N ARG A 273 25.02 11.42 -22.64
CA ARG A 273 24.29 12.69 -22.46
C ARG A 273 24.74 13.77 -23.44
N ARG A 274 25.85 13.55 -24.14
CA ARG A 274 26.46 14.48 -25.11
C ARG A 274 25.97 14.29 -26.54
N LYS A 275 25.20 13.23 -26.87
CA LYS A 275 24.70 12.96 -28.23
C LYS A 275 23.24 13.40 -28.41
N PRO A 276 22.94 14.33 -29.35
CA PRO A 276 21.58 14.80 -29.62
C PRO A 276 20.64 13.72 -30.17
N GLU A 277 21.13 12.80 -31.01
CA GLU A 277 20.33 11.70 -31.59
C GLU A 277 19.78 10.72 -30.54
N ASP A 278 20.45 10.57 -29.39
CA ASP A 278 19.98 9.71 -28.30
C ASP A 278 18.87 10.36 -27.46
N ARG A 279 18.53 11.64 -27.70
CA ARG A 279 17.42 12.31 -27.01
C ARG A 279 16.06 11.71 -27.41
N LYS A 280 15.88 11.40 -28.68
CA LYS A 280 14.65 10.78 -29.19
C LYS A 280 14.50 9.34 -28.70
N LYS A 281 15.61 8.58 -28.66
CA LYS A 281 15.66 7.24 -28.06
C LYS A 281 15.40 7.25 -26.54
N ARG A 282 15.74 8.33 -25.82
CA ARG A 282 15.37 8.52 -24.39
C ARG A 282 13.87 8.76 -24.21
N GLU A 283 13.24 9.45 -25.16
CA GLU A 283 11.79 9.71 -25.19
C GLU A 283 11.00 8.48 -25.70
N GLU A 284 11.63 7.63 -26.51
CA GLU A 284 11.06 6.38 -27.07
C GLU A 284 11.44 5.11 -26.24
N ALA A 285 12.39 5.19 -25.30
CA ALA A 285 12.87 4.06 -24.49
C ALA A 285 11.79 3.57 -23.52
N ILE A 286 11.00 2.62 -24.02
CA ILE A 286 10.26 1.54 -23.33
C ILE A 286 9.74 1.90 -21.96
N PHE A 287 8.43 2.14 -21.94
CA PHE A 287 7.50 1.97 -20.82
C PHE A 287 8.14 1.40 -19.55
N LYS A 288 8.71 2.28 -18.73
CA LYS A 288 9.28 1.92 -17.43
C LYS A 288 8.13 1.80 -16.45
N HIS A 289 7.60 0.59 -16.27
CA HIS A 289 6.60 0.33 -15.24
C HIS A 289 7.02 -0.92 -14.43
N PRO A 290 8.09 -0.83 -13.62
CA PRO A 290 8.63 -1.96 -12.86
C PRO A 290 7.56 -2.57 -11.95
N VAL A 291 6.69 -1.73 -11.42
CA VAL A 291 5.57 -2.11 -10.58
C VAL A 291 4.51 -2.95 -11.34
N GLY A 292 4.31 -2.72 -12.64
CA GLY A 292 3.41 -3.53 -13.47
C GLY A 292 4.02 -4.89 -13.79
N ASP A 293 5.33 -4.92 -14.06
CA ASP A 293 6.09 -6.15 -14.26
C ASP A 293 6.07 -7.04 -13.00
N LEU A 294 6.26 -6.43 -11.83
CA LEU A 294 6.15 -7.12 -10.54
C LEU A 294 4.76 -7.74 -10.34
N LEU A 295 3.67 -7.06 -10.74
CA LEU A 295 2.34 -7.67 -10.67
C LEU A 295 2.17 -8.83 -11.66
N HIS A 296 2.72 -8.72 -12.87
CA HIS A 296 2.68 -9.82 -13.84
C HIS A 296 3.35 -11.08 -13.28
N ARG A 297 4.52 -10.91 -12.64
CA ARG A 297 5.25 -11.98 -11.94
C ARG A 297 4.49 -12.50 -10.72
N LEU A 298 3.91 -11.62 -9.91
CA LEU A 298 3.13 -11.97 -8.72
C LEU A 298 1.96 -12.92 -9.06
N PHE A 299 1.27 -12.70 -10.19
CA PHE A 299 0.17 -13.57 -10.61
C PHE A 299 0.61 -14.96 -11.12
N LYS A 300 1.93 -15.24 -11.19
CA LYS A 300 2.48 -16.58 -11.47
C LYS A 300 2.79 -17.38 -10.21
N ILE A 301 2.76 -16.75 -9.03
CA ILE A 301 2.96 -17.45 -7.76
C ILE A 301 1.74 -18.34 -7.49
N ASP A 302 1.97 -19.62 -7.23
CA ASP A 302 0.93 -20.66 -7.22
C ASP A 302 0.59 -21.19 -5.82
N ASN A 303 1.23 -20.64 -4.77
CA ASN A 303 1.01 -20.99 -3.37
C ASN A 303 0.73 -19.74 -2.52
N TRP A 304 0.10 -19.91 -1.35
CA TRP A 304 -0.41 -18.79 -0.56
C TRP A 304 0.68 -18.09 0.24
N GLU A 305 1.57 -18.84 0.88
CA GLU A 305 2.64 -18.29 1.72
C GLU A 305 3.57 -17.35 0.92
N ASP A 306 4.04 -17.79 -0.25
CA ASP A 306 4.93 -16.97 -1.11
C ASP A 306 4.18 -15.78 -1.73
N PHE A 307 2.90 -15.97 -2.12
CA PHE A 307 2.08 -14.88 -2.65
C PHE A 307 1.82 -13.80 -1.59
N SER A 308 1.52 -14.20 -0.36
CA SER A 308 0.88 -13.31 0.62
C SER A 308 1.83 -12.37 1.35
N SER A 309 3.08 -12.77 1.62
CA SER A 309 3.94 -12.05 2.57
C SER A 309 5.42 -12.02 2.17
N THR A 310 6.18 -11.05 2.70
CA THR A 310 7.65 -11.06 2.64
C THR A 310 8.29 -12.09 3.58
N ARG A 311 7.50 -12.83 4.33
CA ARG A 311 7.98 -13.79 5.31
C ARG A 311 8.57 -15.02 4.61
N VAL A 312 9.86 -15.23 4.83
CA VAL A 312 10.57 -16.43 4.37
C VAL A 312 10.55 -17.51 5.45
N ASN A 313 9.89 -18.63 5.18
CA ASN A 313 9.78 -19.78 6.10
C ASN A 313 10.75 -20.93 5.79
N GLN A 314 11.36 -20.93 4.59
CA GLN A 314 12.28 -21.96 4.13
C GLN A 314 13.71 -21.40 4.05
N ALA A 315 14.72 -22.29 4.03
CA ALA A 315 16.08 -21.83 3.80
C ALA A 315 16.17 -21.18 2.40
N PRO A 316 16.92 -20.08 2.21
CA PRO A 316 17.03 -19.40 0.91
C PRO A 316 17.53 -20.25 -0.26
N SER A 317 18.15 -21.41 0.03
CA SER A 317 18.59 -22.37 -0.97
C SER A 317 17.45 -23.20 -1.56
N ASP A 318 16.28 -23.21 -0.92
CA ASP A 318 15.20 -24.16 -1.18
C ASP A 318 13.99 -23.50 -1.86
N ILE A 319 14.00 -22.16 -1.98
CA ILE A 319 12.98 -21.38 -2.68
C ILE A 319 13.44 -21.14 -4.10
N ASP A 320 12.66 -21.62 -5.08
CA ASP A 320 12.88 -21.29 -6.48
C ASP A 320 12.88 -19.77 -6.66
N TRP A 321 13.91 -19.19 -7.29
CA TRP A 321 14.05 -17.74 -7.52
C TRP A 321 12.82 -17.08 -8.17
N GLU A 322 12.04 -17.85 -8.93
CA GLU A 322 10.78 -17.41 -9.54
C GLU A 322 9.69 -17.03 -8.50
N LYS A 323 9.85 -17.43 -7.23
CA LYS A 323 8.85 -17.29 -6.16
C LYS A 323 9.09 -16.11 -5.20
N TRP A 324 10.03 -15.22 -5.50
CA TRP A 324 10.50 -14.20 -4.57
C TRP A 324 9.73 -12.88 -4.59
N VAL A 325 8.71 -12.75 -5.45
CA VAL A 325 7.82 -11.59 -5.48
C VAL A 325 6.53 -11.91 -4.71
N SER A 326 6.31 -11.23 -3.59
CA SER A 326 5.07 -11.32 -2.82
C SER A 326 4.22 -10.05 -2.92
N LEU A 327 2.94 -10.17 -2.62
CA LEU A 327 1.99 -9.06 -2.56
C LEU A 327 2.47 -8.00 -1.55
N GLU A 328 2.93 -8.45 -0.38
CA GLU A 328 3.47 -7.56 0.65
C GLU A 328 4.74 -6.83 0.17
N TYR A 329 5.60 -7.49 -0.62
CA TYR A 329 6.77 -6.84 -1.21
C TYR A 329 6.37 -5.68 -2.14
N VAL A 330 5.42 -5.91 -3.05
CA VAL A 330 4.94 -4.87 -3.96
C VAL A 330 4.28 -3.73 -3.16
N HIS A 331 3.40 -4.07 -2.21
CA HIS A 331 2.79 -3.13 -1.28
C HIS A 331 3.82 -2.25 -0.55
N ASN A 332 4.88 -2.84 0.02
CA ASN A 332 5.90 -2.11 0.78
C ASN A 332 6.61 -1.05 -0.07
N ASN A 333 6.91 -1.37 -1.32
CA ASN A 333 7.51 -0.42 -2.26
C ASN A 333 6.56 0.75 -2.55
N LEU A 334 5.28 0.48 -2.77
CA LEU A 334 4.28 1.54 -3.01
C LEU A 334 4.13 2.48 -1.81
N HIS A 335 4.17 1.96 -0.58
CA HIS A 335 4.18 2.80 0.62
C HIS A 335 5.35 3.81 0.60
N GLY A 336 6.55 3.36 0.19
CA GLY A 336 7.71 4.22 -0.04
C GLY A 336 7.49 5.24 -1.16
N PHE A 337 7.06 4.79 -2.34
CA PHE A 337 6.87 5.67 -3.51
C PHE A 337 5.79 6.73 -3.29
N ILE A 338 4.75 6.43 -2.52
CA ILE A 338 3.68 7.38 -2.19
C ILE A 338 4.14 8.34 -1.08
N GLY A 339 4.83 7.83 -0.06
CA GLY A 339 5.19 8.60 1.12
C GLY A 339 6.39 9.51 0.94
N GLY A 340 7.42 9.07 0.24
CA GLY A 340 8.70 9.77 0.12
C GLY A 340 9.89 8.83 0.19
N ASP A 341 11.00 9.25 -0.39
CA ASP A 341 12.25 8.48 -0.48
C ASP A 341 13.18 8.66 0.73
N GLY A 342 12.83 9.52 1.68
CA GLY A 342 13.68 9.83 2.83
C GLY A 342 14.71 10.94 2.57
N VAL A 343 14.91 11.35 1.32
CA VAL A 343 15.93 12.31 0.89
C VAL A 343 15.30 13.63 0.44
N GLU A 344 14.49 13.60 -0.62
CA GLU A 344 13.82 14.78 -1.16
C GLU A 344 12.61 15.20 -0.32
N GLY A 345 11.99 14.22 0.34
CA GLY A 345 10.93 14.45 1.29
C GLY A 345 10.41 13.17 1.91
N ILE A 346 9.74 13.33 3.05
CA ILE A 346 9.03 12.28 3.76
C ILE A 346 7.54 12.61 3.89
N GLY A 347 6.76 11.58 4.11
CA GLY A 347 5.32 11.59 4.29
C GLY A 347 4.85 10.37 5.05
N HIS A 348 3.57 10.38 5.44
CA HIS A 348 3.00 9.41 6.36
C HIS A 348 2.96 8.00 5.75
N MET A 349 2.66 7.90 4.45
CA MET A 349 2.56 6.61 3.75
C MET A 349 3.84 5.75 3.81
N GLN A 350 5.04 6.32 4.01
CA GLN A 350 6.27 5.50 4.05
C GLN A 350 6.50 4.78 5.39
N ASN A 351 5.80 5.21 6.45
CA ASN A 351 6.03 4.72 7.80
C ASN A 351 4.81 3.94 8.26
N VAL A 352 4.99 2.63 8.44
CA VAL A 352 3.89 1.69 8.72
C VAL A 352 2.94 2.21 9.81
N PRO A 353 3.40 2.65 11.00
CA PRO A 353 2.46 3.03 12.03
C PRO A 353 1.69 4.33 11.77
N SER A 354 2.14 5.22 10.88
CA SER A 354 1.45 6.48 10.54
C SER A 354 0.71 6.45 9.20
N ALA A 355 0.95 5.45 8.36
CA ALA A 355 0.45 5.40 6.98
C ALA A 355 -1.08 5.51 6.87
N ALA A 356 -1.83 4.82 7.75
CA ALA A 356 -3.29 4.79 7.72
C ALA A 356 -3.98 6.13 8.05
N PHE A 357 -3.23 7.13 8.53
CA PHE A 357 -3.77 8.48 8.65
C PHE A 357 -3.95 9.15 7.29
N ASP A 358 -3.14 8.82 6.28
CA ASP A 358 -3.29 9.41 4.94
C ASP A 358 -4.48 8.78 4.20
N PRO A 359 -5.46 9.55 3.71
CA PRO A 359 -6.63 8.98 3.03
C PRO A 359 -6.28 8.10 1.81
N ILE A 360 -5.15 8.32 1.14
CA ILE A 360 -4.76 7.49 -0.02
C ILE A 360 -4.48 6.03 0.37
N PHE A 361 -4.18 5.78 1.65
CA PHE A 361 -3.99 4.45 2.23
C PHE A 361 -5.14 3.51 1.88
N TYR A 362 -6.39 3.95 2.08
CA TYR A 362 -7.57 3.10 1.90
C TYR A 362 -7.78 2.73 0.43
N MET A 363 -7.44 3.61 -0.50
CA MET A 363 -7.53 3.35 -1.94
C MET A 363 -6.40 2.42 -2.41
N HIS A 364 -5.21 2.55 -1.83
CA HIS A 364 -4.10 1.62 -2.04
C HIS A 364 -4.44 0.22 -1.52
N HIS A 365 -4.88 0.10 -0.26
CA HIS A 365 -5.23 -1.18 0.38
C HIS A 365 -6.48 -1.83 -0.22
N CYS A 366 -7.41 -1.05 -0.75
CA CYS A 366 -8.53 -1.57 -1.54
C CYS A 366 -8.05 -2.25 -2.85
N ASN A 367 -6.95 -1.78 -3.45
CA ASN A 367 -6.32 -2.45 -4.59
C ASN A 367 -5.50 -3.69 -4.16
N ILE A 368 -4.88 -3.69 -2.98
CA ILE A 368 -4.25 -4.89 -2.41
C ILE A 368 -5.29 -6.00 -2.20
N ASP A 369 -6.47 -5.66 -1.67
CA ASP A 369 -7.59 -6.60 -1.53
C ASP A 369 -8.08 -7.10 -2.90
N ARG A 370 -8.14 -6.21 -3.90
CA ARG A 370 -8.48 -6.58 -5.28
C ARG A 370 -7.50 -7.58 -5.88
N ILE A 371 -6.20 -7.33 -5.75
CA ILE A 371 -5.15 -8.23 -6.25
C ILE A 371 -5.25 -9.59 -5.55
N THR A 372 -5.51 -9.60 -4.24
CA THR A 372 -5.77 -10.82 -3.47
C THR A 372 -6.96 -11.59 -4.03
N ALA A 373 -8.09 -10.93 -4.27
CA ALA A 373 -9.29 -11.53 -4.83
C ALA A 373 -9.08 -12.07 -6.27
N MET A 374 -8.33 -11.34 -7.10
CA MET A 374 -7.90 -11.80 -8.42
C MET A 374 -7.06 -13.07 -8.33
N TRP A 375 -6.06 -13.07 -7.44
CA TRP A 375 -5.21 -14.23 -7.23
C TRP A 375 -5.98 -15.45 -6.73
N GLN A 376 -6.87 -15.26 -5.73
CA GLN A 376 -7.74 -16.32 -5.20
C GLN A 376 -8.64 -16.93 -6.29
N THR A 377 -9.11 -16.11 -7.24
CA THR A 377 -9.93 -16.57 -8.37
C THR A 377 -9.11 -17.37 -9.38
N LEU A 378 -7.85 -17.00 -9.61
CA LEU A 378 -6.96 -17.74 -10.51
C LEU A 378 -6.48 -19.07 -9.88
N HIS A 379 -6.27 -19.09 -8.57
CA HIS A 379 -5.73 -20.21 -7.80
C HIS A 379 -6.77 -20.84 -6.88
N GLU A 380 -7.92 -21.21 -7.44
CA GLU A 380 -8.99 -21.88 -6.70
C GLU A 380 -8.48 -23.14 -5.98
N GLY A 381 -8.87 -23.29 -4.72
CA GLY A 381 -8.42 -24.40 -3.87
C GLY A 381 -7.09 -24.16 -3.15
N VAL A 382 -6.29 -23.18 -3.57
CA VAL A 382 -5.03 -22.82 -2.88
C VAL A 382 -5.32 -21.83 -1.76
N TRP A 383 -5.03 -22.22 -0.53
CA TRP A 383 -5.29 -21.40 0.66
C TRP A 383 -4.55 -21.94 1.88
N PHE A 384 -3.57 -21.19 2.38
CA PHE A 384 -2.74 -21.54 3.55
C PHE A 384 -2.24 -23.00 3.58
N GLU A 385 -0.94 -23.18 3.51
CA GLU A 385 -0.31 -24.49 3.64
C GLU A 385 -0.49 -25.07 5.05
N ASN A 386 -0.72 -24.20 6.04
CA ASN A 386 -0.98 -24.54 7.44
C ASN A 386 -2.31 -23.96 7.92
N ASP A 387 -3.29 -24.84 8.15
CA ASP A 387 -4.64 -24.48 8.64
C ASP A 387 -4.63 -23.70 9.96
N VAL A 388 -3.63 -23.91 10.83
CA VAL A 388 -3.51 -23.18 12.11
C VAL A 388 -3.32 -21.68 11.87
N LEU A 389 -2.62 -21.31 10.79
CA LEU A 389 -2.42 -19.90 10.44
C LEU A 389 -3.68 -19.30 9.83
N ALA A 390 -4.50 -20.09 9.13
CA ALA A 390 -5.77 -19.65 8.57
C ALA A 390 -6.84 -19.39 9.65
N GLU A 391 -6.79 -20.13 10.77
CA GLU A 391 -7.70 -20.00 11.91
C GLU A 391 -7.27 -18.95 12.94
N ARG A 392 -6.16 -18.24 12.70
CA ARG A 392 -5.70 -17.20 13.61
C ARG A 392 -6.64 -16.00 13.61
N GLU A 393 -6.96 -15.52 14.80
CA GLU A 393 -7.81 -14.33 14.99
C GLU A 393 -7.16 -13.06 14.40
N LEU A 394 -7.93 -12.35 13.60
CA LEU A 394 -7.59 -11.10 12.92
C LEU A 394 -7.98 -9.92 13.79
N TYR A 395 -7.35 -9.78 14.95
CA TYR A 395 -7.63 -8.67 15.86
C TYR A 395 -7.41 -7.30 15.20
N PRO A 396 -8.22 -6.28 15.50
CA PRO A 396 -9.31 -6.29 16.48
C PRO A 396 -10.69 -6.55 15.84
N PHE A 397 -10.74 -7.07 14.62
CA PHE A 397 -11.95 -7.07 13.80
C PHE A 397 -12.92 -8.17 14.22
N ARG A 398 -14.10 -7.77 14.72
CA ARG A 398 -15.19 -8.68 15.09
C ARG A 398 -16.33 -8.62 14.09
N GLY A 399 -16.97 -9.75 13.85
CA GLY A 399 -18.15 -9.85 13.00
C GLY A 399 -18.74 -11.26 12.99
N PRO A 400 -19.81 -11.49 12.22
CA PRO A 400 -20.41 -12.82 12.11
C PRO A 400 -19.45 -13.76 11.36
N LYS A 401 -18.91 -14.75 12.08
CA LYS A 401 -18.08 -15.82 11.54
C LYS A 401 -18.88 -16.75 10.62
N LEU A 402 -18.22 -17.73 10.01
CA LEU A 402 -18.86 -18.74 9.15
C LEU A 402 -19.95 -19.55 9.85
N ASP A 403 -19.82 -19.79 11.16
CA ASP A 403 -20.80 -20.47 12.01
C ASP A 403 -21.92 -19.55 12.52
N GLY A 404 -21.84 -18.24 12.22
CA GLY A 404 -22.79 -17.22 12.66
C GLY A 404 -22.49 -16.62 14.04
N GLU A 405 -21.47 -17.09 14.76
CA GLU A 405 -21.04 -16.47 16.01
C GLU A 405 -20.44 -15.08 15.75
N ILE A 406 -20.73 -14.11 16.61
CA ILE A 406 -20.08 -12.80 16.56
C ILE A 406 -18.80 -12.88 17.41
N ASP A 407 -17.67 -13.02 16.74
CA ASP A 407 -16.34 -13.01 17.36
C ASP A 407 -15.29 -12.43 16.40
N TYR A 408 -14.01 -12.48 16.77
CA TYR A 408 -12.94 -12.06 15.87
C TYR A 408 -12.93 -12.90 14.59
N PHE A 409 -12.79 -12.22 13.46
CA PHE A 409 -12.63 -12.91 12.18
C PHE A 409 -11.34 -13.71 12.16
N THR A 410 -11.34 -14.81 11.41
CA THR A 410 -10.15 -15.54 10.97
C THR A 410 -9.92 -15.31 9.48
N SER A 411 -8.79 -15.79 8.93
CA SER A 411 -8.58 -15.77 7.48
C SER A 411 -9.65 -16.59 6.76
N ASN A 412 -10.09 -17.71 7.33
CA ASN A 412 -11.18 -18.52 6.75
C ASN A 412 -12.51 -17.76 6.68
N ASP A 413 -12.83 -16.97 7.70
CA ASP A 413 -14.06 -16.17 7.71
C ASP A 413 -14.09 -15.13 6.59
N VAL A 414 -12.93 -14.56 6.24
CA VAL A 414 -12.79 -13.49 5.24
C VAL A 414 -12.33 -14.00 3.87
N ARG A 415 -12.19 -15.32 3.68
CA ARG A 415 -11.71 -15.92 2.43
C ARG A 415 -12.60 -15.53 1.26
N ASP A 416 -13.90 -15.64 1.44
CA ASP A 416 -14.92 -15.15 0.50
C ASP A 416 -15.28 -13.70 0.83
N TRP A 417 -14.70 -12.78 0.05
CA TRP A 417 -14.94 -11.34 0.20
C TRP A 417 -16.38 -10.94 -0.15
N THR A 418 -17.09 -11.73 -0.95
CA THR A 418 -18.45 -11.36 -1.39
C THR A 418 -19.47 -11.39 -0.26
N ARG A 419 -19.17 -12.11 0.83
CA ARG A 419 -19.97 -12.14 2.06
C ARG A 419 -20.12 -10.77 2.73
N PHE A 420 -19.17 -9.85 2.49
CA PHE A 420 -19.25 -8.46 2.96
C PHE A 420 -20.05 -7.54 2.02
N GLY A 421 -20.66 -8.11 0.97
CA GLY A 421 -21.52 -7.40 0.05
C GLY A 421 -20.78 -6.54 -0.98
N TYR A 422 -19.52 -6.85 -1.28
CA TYR A 422 -18.76 -6.22 -2.36
C TYR A 422 -18.10 -7.23 -3.33
N GLN A 423 -17.81 -6.77 -4.55
CA GLN A 423 -17.12 -7.51 -5.60
C GLN A 423 -16.31 -6.54 -6.48
N TYR A 424 -15.45 -7.08 -7.35
CA TYR A 424 -14.69 -6.35 -8.37
C TYR A 424 -15.19 -6.74 -9.76
N GLU A 425 -15.37 -5.76 -10.65
CA GLU A 425 -15.93 -5.94 -12.00
C GLU A 425 -15.21 -7.04 -12.81
N ILE A 426 -13.89 -7.12 -12.68
CA ILE A 426 -13.09 -8.12 -13.41
C ILE A 426 -13.37 -9.56 -12.94
N LEU A 427 -13.91 -9.74 -11.73
CA LEU A 427 -14.15 -11.05 -11.09
C LEU A 427 -15.61 -11.52 -11.16
N GLU A 428 -16.54 -10.67 -11.59
CA GLU A 428 -17.93 -11.06 -11.81
C GLU A 428 -18.02 -12.17 -12.86
N LEU A 429 -18.80 -13.22 -12.60
CA LEU A 429 -19.10 -14.24 -13.59
C LEU A 429 -20.21 -13.72 -14.53
N ARG A 430 -19.91 -13.56 -15.81
CA ARG A 430 -20.86 -12.99 -16.78
C ARG A 430 -21.87 -14.03 -17.26
N ASP A 431 -23.03 -13.58 -17.74
CA ASP A 431 -24.05 -14.46 -18.29
C ASP A 431 -23.50 -15.36 -19.41
N GLY A 432 -23.61 -16.67 -19.22
CA GLY A 432 -23.08 -17.67 -20.15
C GLY A 432 -21.55 -17.87 -20.12
N GLU A 433 -20.83 -17.16 -19.24
CA GLU A 433 -19.40 -17.36 -19.02
C GLU A 433 -19.17 -18.58 -18.11
N THR A 434 -18.20 -19.41 -18.46
CA THR A 434 -17.74 -20.51 -17.60
C THR A 434 -16.62 -20.02 -16.69
N GLU A 435 -16.33 -20.74 -15.61
CA GLU A 435 -15.17 -20.43 -14.76
C GLU A 435 -13.84 -20.37 -15.52
N VAL A 436 -13.66 -21.27 -16.49
CA VAL A 436 -12.49 -21.24 -17.40
C VAL A 436 -12.48 -19.95 -18.23
N GLY A 437 -13.65 -19.51 -18.71
CA GLY A 437 -13.81 -18.24 -19.42
C GLY A 437 -13.45 -17.04 -18.54
N ARG A 438 -13.93 -17.02 -17.30
CA ARG A 438 -13.64 -15.97 -16.31
C ARG A 438 -12.14 -15.88 -16.03
N LYS A 439 -11.47 -17.01 -15.74
CA LYS A 439 -10.01 -17.04 -15.51
C LYS A 439 -9.24 -16.59 -16.75
N ARG A 440 -9.68 -16.95 -17.97
CA ARG A 440 -9.07 -16.47 -19.21
C ARG A 440 -9.17 -14.95 -19.32
N ARG A 441 -10.35 -14.39 -19.07
CA ARG A 441 -10.58 -12.93 -19.11
C ARG A 441 -9.73 -12.17 -18.08
N ILE A 442 -9.57 -12.72 -16.87
CA ILE A 442 -8.69 -12.14 -15.84
C ILE A 442 -7.23 -12.14 -16.33
N ASN A 443 -6.74 -13.27 -16.86
CA ASN A 443 -5.38 -13.34 -17.42
C ASN A 443 -5.19 -12.37 -18.59
N GLU A 444 -6.15 -12.28 -19.51
CA GLU A 444 -6.11 -11.31 -20.61
C GLU A 444 -6.10 -9.86 -20.11
N PHE A 445 -6.81 -9.56 -19.03
CA PHE A 445 -6.75 -8.25 -18.40
C PHE A 445 -5.35 -7.99 -17.85
N ILE A 446 -4.77 -8.93 -17.09
CA ILE A 446 -3.40 -8.81 -16.56
C ILE A 446 -2.41 -8.55 -17.70
N ASP A 447 -2.47 -9.35 -18.76
CA ASP A 447 -1.59 -9.26 -19.91
C ASP A 447 -1.74 -7.95 -20.70
N LYS A 448 -2.92 -7.34 -20.73
CA LYS A 448 -3.17 -6.10 -21.48
C LYS A 448 -2.95 -4.84 -20.63
N SER A 449 -3.27 -4.90 -19.34
CA SER A 449 -3.35 -3.74 -18.47
C SER A 449 -2.07 -3.48 -17.69
N TYR A 450 -1.27 -4.52 -17.40
CA TYR A 450 -0.02 -4.40 -16.67
C TYR A 450 1.17 -4.63 -17.59
N PHE A 451 2.20 -3.79 -17.42
CA PHE A 451 3.42 -3.89 -18.19
C PHE A 451 4.10 -5.24 -17.90
N SER A 452 4.67 -5.85 -18.93
CA SER A 452 5.47 -7.06 -18.79
C SER A 452 6.70 -6.94 -19.68
N THR A 453 7.87 -7.06 -19.06
CA THR A 453 9.17 -7.05 -19.74
C THR A 453 9.22 -8.17 -20.78
N ALA A 454 8.69 -9.36 -20.45
CA ALA A 454 8.60 -10.49 -21.37
C ALA A 454 7.78 -10.16 -22.63
N GLN A 455 6.66 -9.45 -22.48
CA GLN A 455 5.85 -9.04 -23.64
C GLN A 455 6.53 -7.99 -24.51
N VAL A 456 7.36 -7.12 -23.92
CA VAL A 456 8.17 -6.18 -24.69
C VAL A 456 9.25 -6.91 -25.47
N LEU A 457 9.95 -7.86 -24.84
CA LEU A 457 10.97 -8.68 -25.50
C LEU A 457 10.40 -9.51 -26.66
N LEU A 458 9.22 -10.10 -26.48
CA LEU A 458 8.54 -10.86 -27.54
C LEU A 458 8.07 -10.00 -28.72
N LYS A 459 7.89 -8.69 -28.52
CA LYS A 459 7.49 -7.73 -29.57
C LYS A 459 8.66 -6.94 -30.13
N ASP A 460 9.86 -7.10 -29.58
CA ASP A 460 11.05 -6.41 -30.04
C ASP A 460 11.57 -7.09 -31.32
N GLU A 461 11.55 -6.37 -32.43
CA GLU A 461 12.12 -6.81 -33.72
C GLU A 461 13.65 -6.61 -33.77
N GLY A 462 14.34 -6.75 -32.62
CA GLY A 462 15.79 -6.60 -32.50
C GLY A 462 16.28 -5.16 -32.31
N HIS A 463 15.46 -4.25 -31.80
CA HIS A 463 15.82 -2.85 -31.60
C HIS A 463 16.34 -2.54 -30.19
N LEU A 464 16.04 -3.39 -29.21
CA LEU A 464 16.50 -3.24 -27.83
C LEU A 464 17.96 -3.62 -27.60
N PHE A 465 18.45 -4.56 -28.40
CA PHE A 465 19.80 -5.08 -28.31
C PHE A 465 20.58 -4.57 -29.54
N HIS A 466 21.53 -3.67 -29.34
CA HIS A 466 22.27 -2.99 -30.41
C HIS A 466 22.88 -3.94 -31.47
N ASP A 467 22.94 -3.42 -32.71
CA ASP A 467 23.54 -3.98 -33.93
C ASP A 467 24.74 -4.91 -33.69
N GLY A 468 24.60 -6.17 -34.12
CA GLY A 468 25.72 -7.12 -34.27
C GLY A 468 25.65 -8.38 -33.40
N SER A 469 24.57 -8.57 -32.63
CA SER A 469 24.28 -9.87 -31.99
C SER A 469 23.31 -10.68 -32.86
N ASP A 470 23.49 -12.00 -32.88
CA ASP A 470 22.80 -12.97 -33.76
C ASP A 470 21.33 -13.18 -33.32
N ILE A 471 20.55 -12.10 -33.34
CA ILE A 471 19.17 -11.97 -32.81
C ILE A 471 18.19 -12.84 -33.59
N GLU A 472 18.42 -13.07 -34.88
CA GLU A 472 17.59 -13.99 -35.69
C GLU A 472 17.55 -15.40 -35.05
N SER A 473 18.60 -15.81 -34.34
CA SER A 473 18.65 -17.12 -33.69
C SER A 473 17.88 -17.18 -32.36
N PHE A 474 17.69 -16.07 -31.64
CA PHE A 474 16.96 -15.98 -30.36
C PHE A 474 15.46 -15.71 -30.59
N ALA A 475 15.13 -14.79 -31.50
CA ALA A 475 13.75 -14.54 -31.91
C ALA A 475 13.10 -15.77 -32.57
N ALA A 476 13.89 -16.60 -33.27
CA ALA A 476 13.40 -17.86 -33.86
C ALA A 476 13.18 -18.99 -32.83
N ARG A 477 13.78 -18.90 -31.63
CA ARG A 477 13.71 -19.92 -30.58
C ARG A 477 12.77 -19.58 -29.43
N ASN A 478 12.34 -18.32 -29.32
CA ASN A 478 11.46 -17.84 -28.25
C ASN A 478 12.07 -18.04 -26.84
N ASP A 479 13.40 -18.05 -26.74
CA ASP A 479 14.18 -18.31 -25.52
C ASP A 479 14.93 -17.06 -25.05
N PHE A 480 14.28 -16.23 -24.24
CA PHE A 480 14.95 -15.10 -23.58
C PHE A 480 15.45 -15.52 -22.19
N GLU A 481 16.68 -15.16 -21.86
CA GLU A 481 17.21 -15.35 -20.50
C GLU A 481 16.63 -14.29 -19.55
N ASP A 482 15.93 -14.75 -18.50
CA ASP A 482 15.44 -13.89 -17.42
C ASP A 482 16.43 -13.87 -16.25
N TYR A 483 16.50 -12.72 -15.58
CA TYR A 483 17.38 -12.48 -14.45
C TYR A 483 16.60 -11.79 -13.33
N ILE A 484 16.61 -12.39 -12.14
CA ILE A 484 16.01 -11.81 -10.93
C ILE A 484 17.12 -11.56 -9.90
N ILE A 485 16.98 -10.49 -9.12
CA ILE A 485 17.84 -10.22 -7.97
C ILE A 485 17.02 -10.42 -6.70
N ASP A 486 17.42 -11.42 -5.93
CA ASP A 486 16.77 -11.77 -4.68
C ASP A 486 17.46 -11.05 -3.51
N VAL A 487 16.65 -10.38 -2.69
CA VAL A 487 17.11 -9.62 -1.52
C VAL A 487 16.46 -10.18 -0.26
N ILE A 488 17.27 -10.82 0.59
CA ILE A 488 16.87 -11.18 1.95
C ILE A 488 17.40 -10.14 2.91
N TYR A 489 16.51 -9.65 3.76
CA TYR A 489 16.85 -8.76 4.85
C TYR A 489 16.08 -9.14 6.10
N ASP A 490 16.67 -8.85 7.26
CA ASP A 490 15.96 -8.94 8.53
C ASP A 490 15.43 -7.55 8.92
N ARG A 491 14.10 -7.45 8.97
CA ARG A 491 13.38 -6.22 9.30
C ARG A 491 13.68 -5.72 10.72
N GLN A 492 14.20 -6.56 11.61
CA GLN A 492 14.52 -6.20 13.00
C GLN A 492 15.95 -5.70 13.18
N VAL A 493 16.81 -5.77 12.15
CA VAL A 493 18.22 -5.32 12.24
C VAL A 493 18.31 -3.83 12.55
N ILE A 494 17.31 -3.05 12.13
CA ILE A 494 17.14 -1.63 12.44
C ILE A 494 15.65 -1.41 12.73
N HIS A 495 15.28 -0.77 13.84
CA HIS A 495 13.88 -0.50 14.20
C HIS A 495 13.20 0.60 13.33
N LEU A 496 13.60 0.75 12.05
CA LEU A 496 13.25 1.85 11.15
C LEU A 496 12.99 1.35 9.71
N THR A 497 12.37 2.19 8.88
CA THR A 497 12.23 1.92 7.43
C THR A 497 13.59 2.09 6.74
N LEU A 498 13.98 1.13 5.90
CA LEU A 498 15.20 1.15 5.09
C LEU A 498 14.84 0.92 3.61
N LEU A 499 15.43 1.69 2.70
CA LEU A 499 15.40 1.42 1.27
C LEU A 499 16.71 0.71 0.86
N ILE A 500 16.60 -0.48 0.30
CA ILE A 500 17.76 -1.20 -0.28
C ILE A 500 17.82 -0.88 -1.77
N ALA A 501 18.81 -0.08 -2.18
CA ALA A 501 19.07 0.21 -3.59
C ALA A 501 20.18 -0.71 -4.12
N LEU A 502 19.90 -1.42 -5.21
CA LEU A 502 20.87 -2.27 -5.92
C LEU A 502 21.36 -1.56 -7.18
N SER A 503 22.66 -1.72 -7.48
CA SER A 503 23.26 -1.18 -8.70
C SER A 503 24.23 -2.20 -9.30
N VAL A 504 24.10 -2.46 -10.60
CA VAL A 504 25.09 -3.20 -11.38
C VAL A 504 25.94 -2.16 -12.12
N ALA A 505 27.27 -2.24 -12.03
CA ALA A 505 28.15 -1.28 -12.71
C ALA A 505 29.53 -1.86 -12.99
N ASN A 506 30.06 -1.64 -14.20
CA ASN A 506 31.43 -2.04 -14.57
C ASN A 506 32.54 -1.26 -13.83
N ARG A 507 32.19 -0.20 -13.09
CA ARG A 507 33.13 0.55 -12.21
C ARG A 507 32.41 1.10 -10.98
N VAL A 508 32.39 0.30 -9.92
CA VAL A 508 31.90 0.65 -8.57
C VAL A 508 32.56 1.93 -8.01
N SER A 509 33.74 2.32 -8.50
CA SER A 509 34.51 3.44 -7.93
C SER A 509 33.94 4.84 -8.22
N LYS A 510 33.15 5.04 -9.29
CA LYS A 510 32.72 6.38 -9.72
C LYS A 510 31.34 6.77 -9.16
N LEU A 511 30.41 5.82 -9.09
CA LEU A 511 29.10 5.99 -8.43
C LEU A 511 29.26 6.17 -6.92
N CYS A 512 30.12 5.39 -6.26
CA CYS A 512 30.39 5.61 -4.84
C CYS A 512 31.06 6.97 -4.56
N SER A 513 31.89 7.51 -5.46
CA SER A 513 32.50 8.83 -5.26
C SER A 513 31.54 9.98 -5.52
N GLU A 514 30.68 9.87 -6.54
CA GLU A 514 29.67 10.90 -6.84
C GLU A 514 28.55 10.89 -5.77
N TRP A 515 28.09 9.72 -5.32
CA TRP A 515 27.10 9.58 -4.24
C TRP A 515 27.64 10.07 -2.88
N ARG A 516 28.90 9.75 -2.52
CA ARG A 516 29.58 10.28 -1.32
C ARG A 516 29.92 11.77 -1.39
N SER A 517 30.03 12.33 -2.60
CA SER A 517 30.30 13.77 -2.77
C SER A 517 29.03 14.62 -2.64
N LEU A 518 27.87 14.00 -2.87
CA LEU A 518 26.55 14.61 -2.71
C LEU A 518 25.94 14.34 -1.32
N HIS A 519 26.36 13.28 -0.62
CA HIS A 519 25.77 12.82 0.65
C HIS A 519 26.86 12.45 1.67
N ASP A 520 26.78 13.11 2.83
CA ASP A 520 27.68 13.14 4.01
C ASP A 520 28.72 11.98 4.16
N PRO A 521 30.01 12.28 4.43
CA PRO A 521 31.09 11.29 4.58
C PRO A 521 31.00 10.29 5.75
N PHE A 522 29.96 10.32 6.60
CA PHE A 522 29.92 9.57 7.88
C PHE A 522 28.96 8.36 7.99
N LEU A 523 28.36 7.86 6.92
CA LEU A 523 27.50 6.66 7.01
C LEU A 523 28.27 5.40 7.53
N PRO A 524 27.80 4.73 8.60
CA PRO A 524 28.36 3.46 9.05
C PRO A 524 27.97 2.30 8.13
N ARG A 525 28.84 1.28 8.05
CA ARG A 525 28.61 0.07 7.25
C ARG A 525 27.39 -0.69 7.78
N CYS A 526 26.45 -1.04 6.88
CA CYS A 526 25.35 -1.96 7.19
C CYS A 526 25.90 -3.34 7.62
N PRO A 527 25.46 -3.90 8.76
CA PRO A 527 25.56 -5.32 9.03
C PRO A 527 24.36 -6.05 8.39
N GLY A 528 24.62 -7.10 7.60
CA GLY A 528 23.66 -8.21 7.42
C GLY A 528 22.71 -8.26 6.22
N ALA A 529 23.05 -7.73 5.05
CA ALA A 529 22.30 -7.99 3.80
C ALA A 529 23.09 -8.90 2.86
N SER A 530 22.42 -9.90 2.27
CA SER A 530 22.98 -10.75 1.20
C SER A 530 22.07 -10.69 -0.02
N ALA A 531 22.65 -10.39 -1.20
CA ALA A 531 21.96 -10.43 -2.47
C ALA A 531 22.51 -11.60 -3.31
N ARG A 532 21.62 -12.34 -3.96
CA ARG A 532 21.98 -13.42 -4.90
C ARG A 532 21.41 -13.08 -6.27
N VAL A 533 22.17 -13.35 -7.33
CA VAL A 533 21.72 -13.22 -8.72
C VAL A 533 21.64 -14.64 -9.28
N GLN A 534 20.47 -15.04 -9.77
CA GLN A 534 20.26 -16.36 -10.36
C GLN A 534 19.85 -16.25 -11.83
N ARG A 535 20.30 -17.21 -12.64
CA ARG A 535 20.04 -17.31 -14.08
C ARG A 535 19.08 -18.47 -14.32
N GLY A 536 18.13 -18.29 -15.24
CA GLY A 536 17.07 -19.26 -15.54
C GLY A 536 17.51 -20.64 -16.08
N ASP A 537 18.81 -20.89 -16.29
CA ASP A 537 19.36 -22.20 -16.69
C ASP A 537 19.79 -23.08 -15.50
N GLY A 538 19.53 -22.63 -14.26
CA GLY A 538 19.86 -23.38 -13.04
C GLY A 538 21.34 -23.40 -12.68
N GLN A 539 22.19 -22.62 -13.36
CA GLN A 539 23.59 -22.45 -12.95
C GLN A 539 23.75 -21.23 -12.02
N ASP A 540 24.06 -21.50 -10.75
CA ASP A 540 24.57 -20.51 -9.79
C ASP A 540 25.94 -19.98 -10.27
N ASN A 541 25.94 -18.94 -11.10
CA ASN A 541 27.16 -18.24 -11.49
C ASN A 541 27.12 -16.80 -10.97
N LEU A 542 27.31 -16.66 -9.66
CA LEU A 542 27.95 -15.55 -8.92
C LEU A 542 27.35 -15.48 -7.50
N GLN A 543 28.04 -16.07 -6.52
CA GLN A 543 27.96 -15.47 -5.18
C GLN A 543 28.64 -14.10 -5.28
N VAL A 544 27.92 -13.02 -4.98
CA VAL A 544 28.57 -11.73 -4.67
C VAL A 544 29.16 -11.84 -3.26
N THR A 545 30.13 -12.73 -3.09
CA THR A 545 31.09 -12.70 -2.00
C THR A 545 32.37 -12.06 -2.54
N GLN A 546 32.90 -11.11 -1.77
CA GLN A 546 34.27 -10.55 -1.85
C GLN A 546 34.46 -9.17 -2.53
N ALA A 547 34.07 -8.12 -1.81
CA ALA A 547 34.95 -6.97 -1.59
C ALA A 547 35.04 -6.77 -0.06
N ARG A 548 36.04 -7.19 0.69
CA ARG A 548 37.50 -7.29 0.51
C ARG A 548 38.01 -8.47 1.33
N ARG A 549 38.97 -9.23 0.80
CA ARG A 549 39.77 -10.18 1.60
C ARG A 549 40.91 -9.51 2.39
N ASP A 550 41.07 -8.18 2.27
CA ASP A 550 42.12 -7.41 2.98
C ASP A 550 41.59 -6.54 4.13
N GLY A 551 40.39 -6.82 4.65
CA GLY A 551 39.78 -6.11 5.79
C GLY A 551 39.51 -7.00 7.01
N LEU A 552 39.96 -8.26 6.99
CA LEU A 552 39.70 -9.26 8.02
C LEU A 552 40.83 -9.44 9.04
N GLN A 553 41.91 -8.64 8.97
CA GLN A 553 42.95 -8.60 10.00
C GLN A 553 42.79 -7.49 11.06
N LEU A 554 41.67 -6.75 11.05
CA LEU A 554 41.43 -5.68 12.05
C LEU A 554 40.14 -5.85 12.88
N LEU A 555 39.39 -6.94 12.69
CA LEU A 555 38.23 -7.27 13.51
C LEU A 555 38.54 -8.28 14.64
N ASP A 556 39.68 -8.98 14.57
CA ASP A 556 40.14 -9.88 15.64
C ASP A 556 40.83 -9.14 16.81
N SER A 557 41.10 -7.83 16.68
CA SER A 557 41.68 -7.00 17.75
C SER A 557 40.65 -6.20 18.57
N LEU A 558 39.41 -6.04 18.06
CA LEU A 558 38.33 -5.33 18.76
C LEU A 558 37.34 -6.27 19.48
N ALA A 559 37.33 -7.57 19.13
CA ALA A 559 36.56 -8.59 19.84
C ALA A 559 37.17 -9.03 21.19
N ARG A 560 38.42 -8.66 21.51
CA ARG A 560 39.08 -9.02 22.79
C ARG A 560 38.97 -7.98 23.91
N LYS A 561 38.17 -6.92 23.76
CA LYS A 561 38.04 -5.85 24.79
C LYS A 561 36.63 -5.54 25.30
N ARG A 562 35.62 -6.38 25.00
CA ARG A 562 34.26 -6.24 25.57
C ARG A 562 33.70 -7.53 26.19
N GLN A 563 34.57 -8.41 26.68
CA GLN A 563 34.19 -9.42 27.68
C GLN A 563 34.74 -9.02 29.04
N GLN A 564 34.04 -8.13 29.72
CA GLN A 564 34.04 -8.04 31.18
C GLN A 564 32.86 -7.15 31.58
N HIS A 565 31.67 -7.74 31.64
CA HIS A 565 30.84 -7.74 32.85
C HIS A 565 29.63 -8.67 32.62
N ARG A 566 29.60 -9.73 33.42
CA ARG A 566 28.45 -10.62 33.70
C ARG A 566 27.24 -9.76 34.11
N ILE A 567 25.99 -10.14 33.87
CA ILE A 567 25.08 -11.06 34.61
C ILE A 567 23.71 -10.79 33.92
N GLY A 568 22.74 -11.67 33.69
CA GLY A 568 22.43 -13.07 33.98
C GLY A 568 21.03 -13.33 33.38
N HIS A 569 20.70 -14.60 33.15
CA HIS A 569 19.43 -15.07 32.57
C HIS A 569 18.17 -14.47 33.20
N VAL A 570 17.21 -14.03 32.36
CA VAL A 570 15.85 -14.59 32.12
C VAL A 570 15.42 -14.14 30.73
#